data_AF-A0A086D2F2-F1
#
_entry.id   AF-A0A086D2F2-F1
#
_cell.length_a   1.000
_cell.length_b   1.000
_cell.length_c   1.000
_cell.angle_alpha   90.00
_cell.angle_beta   90.00
_cell.angle_gamma   90.00
#
_symmetry.space_group_name_H-M   'P 1'
#
loop_
_entity.id
_entity.type
_entity.pdbx_description
1 polymer ?
#
loop_
_entity_poly.entity_id
_entity_poly.type
_entity_poly.pdbx_seq_one_letter_code
_entity_poly.pdbx_strand_id
1 'polypeptide(L)'
;MAPLWAARSGREKGLLVLALVGVLAYAGHAALSYLPTTSGPFIAARPVPNLLRLPPITPVDAAAWRSAAVEQGLALTHIEVTAHGVTTRGEAASPEAFGDFARWAAQHGWWAVSWQLERREGQSLALAAHWRSQLEMPGSGPESGPASKPASGAESAPLGNTVTATESR
;
A
#
# COMPACT_ATOMS: atom_id res chain seq x y z
N MET A 1 -59.24 -4.57 28.24
CA MET A 1 -57.94 -4.43 28.94
C MET A 1 -57.21 -3.25 28.32
N ALA A 2 -57.20 -2.08 28.96
CA ALA A 2 -56.49 -0.92 28.43
C ALA A 2 -54.97 -1.16 28.52
N PRO A 3 -54.18 -0.78 27.50
CA PRO A 3 -52.74 -0.97 27.55
C PRO A 3 -52.15 -0.18 28.72
N LEU A 4 -51.36 -0.85 29.56
CA LEU A 4 -50.64 -0.31 30.74
C LEU A 4 -49.78 0.95 30.46
N TRP A 5 -49.65 1.33 29.19
CA TRP A 5 -48.96 2.53 28.71
C TRP A 5 -49.73 3.83 28.95
N ALA A 6 -51.06 3.78 29.04
CA ALA A 6 -51.90 4.97 29.22
C ALA A 6 -51.86 5.53 30.66
N ALA A 7 -51.50 4.70 31.65
CA ALA A 7 -51.53 5.06 33.08
C ALA A 7 -50.24 5.73 33.61
N ARG A 8 -49.18 5.83 32.78
CA ARG A 8 -47.89 6.43 33.21
C ARG A 8 -47.88 7.95 33.04
N SER A 9 -47.33 8.63 34.05
CA SER A 9 -47.15 10.08 34.04
C SER A 9 -46.20 10.53 32.92
N GLY A 10 -46.34 11.76 32.41
CA GLY A 10 -45.51 12.26 31.31
C GLY A 10 -44.01 12.22 31.61
N ARG A 11 -43.63 12.34 32.89
CA ARG A 11 -42.25 12.27 33.37
C ARG A 11 -41.66 10.87 33.30
N GLU A 12 -42.45 9.84 33.62
CA GLU A 12 -42.03 8.43 33.47
C GLU A 12 -41.90 8.04 32.00
N LYS A 13 -42.79 8.52 31.13
CA LYS A 13 -42.67 8.32 29.68
C LYS A 13 -41.40 8.95 29.13
N GLY A 14 -41.05 10.17 29.58
CA GLY A 14 -39.81 10.84 29.23
C GLY A 14 -38.56 10.05 29.63
N LEU A 15 -38.52 9.53 30.87
CA LEU A 15 -37.41 8.71 31.35
C LEU A 15 -37.28 7.39 30.57
N LEU A 16 -38.40 6.77 30.20
CA LEU A 16 -38.38 5.54 29.40
C LEU A 16 -37.88 5.76 27.98
N VAL A 17 -38.27 6.86 27.34
CA VAL A 17 -37.75 7.24 26.02
C VAL A 17 -36.24 7.52 26.11
N LEU A 18 -35.79 8.22 27.15
CA LEU A 18 -34.37 8.54 27.32
C LEU A 18 -33.54 7.28 27.60
N ALA A 19 -34.07 6.36 28.41
CA ALA A 19 -33.45 5.05 28.64
C ALA A 19 -33.40 4.21 27.35
N LEU A 20 -34.48 4.21 26.56
CA LEU A 20 -34.53 3.49 25.28
C LEU A 20 -33.50 4.04 24.29
N VAL A 21 -33.40 5.37 24.16
CA VAL A 21 -32.39 6.02 23.30
C VAL A 21 -30.98 5.68 23.78
N GLY A 22 -30.73 5.69 25.09
CA GLY A 22 -29.44 5.31 25.66
C GLY A 22 -29.07 3.85 25.37
N VAL A 23 -30.03 2.93 25.49
CA VAL A 23 -29.84 1.51 25.15
C VAL A 23 -29.60 1.33 23.65
N LEU A 24 -30.33 2.05 22.79
CA LEU A 24 -30.13 1.99 21.34
C LEU A 24 -28.76 2.54 20.92
N ALA A 25 -28.33 3.66 21.51
CA ALA A 25 -27.03 4.26 21.28
C ALA A 25 -25.90 3.33 21.77
N TYR A 26 -26.05 2.73 22.94
CA TYR A 26 -25.09 1.77 23.48
C TYR A 26 -25.05 0.47 22.66
N ALA A 27 -26.19 -0.05 22.23
CA ALA A 27 -26.27 -1.25 21.39
C ALA A 27 -25.71 -0.98 19.98
N GLY A 28 -25.94 0.21 19.41
CA GLY A 28 -25.34 0.63 18.15
C GLY A 28 -23.82 0.82 18.26
N HIS A 29 -23.35 1.45 19.34
CA HIS A 29 -21.93 1.55 19.65
C HIS A 29 -21.31 0.17 19.85
N ALA A 30 -21.97 -0.72 20.60
CA ALA A 30 -21.52 -2.09 20.81
C ALA A 30 -21.48 -2.85 19.49
N ALA A 31 -22.51 -2.76 18.64
CA ALA A 31 -22.51 -3.41 17.33
C ALA A 31 -21.38 -2.93 16.43
N LEU A 32 -21.05 -1.63 16.42
CA LEU A 32 -19.88 -1.09 15.73
C LEU A 32 -18.55 -1.53 16.35
N SER A 33 -18.51 -1.71 17.67
CA SER A 33 -17.33 -2.16 18.41
C SER A 33 -17.11 -3.69 18.34
N TYR A 34 -18.18 -4.44 18.08
CA TYR A 34 -18.23 -5.90 17.95
C TYR A 34 -18.31 -6.35 16.49
N LEU A 35 -18.30 -5.43 15.51
CA LEU A 35 -17.81 -5.79 14.19
C LEU A 35 -16.47 -6.47 14.45
N PRO A 36 -16.27 -7.73 14.02
CA PRO A 36 -14.99 -8.37 14.16
C PRO A 36 -14.04 -7.50 13.35
N THR A 37 -13.32 -6.62 14.04
CA THR A 37 -12.08 -6.08 13.53
C THR A 37 -11.29 -7.34 13.27
N THR A 38 -11.24 -7.76 12.01
CA THR A 38 -10.25 -8.71 11.52
C THR A 38 -8.92 -7.95 11.51
N SER A 39 -8.57 -7.42 12.67
CA SER A 39 -7.25 -7.16 13.19
C SER A 39 -6.90 -8.37 14.04
N GLY A 40 -7.03 -9.57 13.46
CA GLY A 40 -5.97 -10.53 13.74
C GLY A 40 -4.67 -9.80 13.40
N PRO A 41 -3.61 -9.93 14.22
CA PRO A 41 -2.33 -9.39 13.81
C PRO A 41 -2.14 -9.84 12.36
N PHE A 42 -1.89 -8.90 11.45
CA PHE A 42 -1.12 -9.25 10.27
C PHE A 42 0.05 -10.02 10.86
N ILE A 43 0.02 -11.35 10.80
CA ILE A 43 1.21 -12.14 11.03
C ILE A 43 2.04 -11.71 9.84
N ALA A 44 2.76 -10.61 10.02
CA ALA A 44 3.80 -10.18 9.13
C ALA A 44 4.64 -11.43 9.01
N ALA A 45 4.55 -12.07 7.84
CA ALA A 45 5.35 -13.22 7.52
C ALA A 45 6.76 -12.88 7.98
N ARG A 46 7.38 -13.81 8.73
CA ARG A 46 8.73 -13.69 9.28
C ARG A 46 9.60 -12.86 8.33
N PRO A 47 10.40 -11.90 8.83
CA PRO A 47 11.27 -11.12 7.96
C PRO A 47 12.18 -12.07 7.18
N VAL A 48 11.85 -12.29 5.91
CA VAL A 48 12.68 -12.97 4.91
C VAL A 48 13.79 -11.96 4.56
N PRO A 49 15.05 -12.42 4.38
CA PRO A 49 16.22 -11.64 4.74
C PRO A 49 16.29 -10.34 3.96
N ASN A 50 16.78 -9.32 4.67
CA ASN A 50 17.12 -7.99 4.20
C ASN A 50 17.35 -7.98 2.67
N LEU A 51 16.36 -7.49 1.91
CA LEU A 51 16.49 -7.26 0.46
C LEU A 51 17.50 -6.12 0.28
N LEU A 52 18.79 -6.45 0.40
CA LEU A 52 19.92 -5.55 0.14
C LEU A 52 19.89 -5.00 -1.29
N ARG A 53 19.09 -5.61 -2.18
CA ARG A 53 18.88 -5.17 -3.55
C ARG A 53 17.44 -5.50 -3.97
N LEU A 54 16.75 -4.53 -4.55
CA LEU A 54 15.44 -4.75 -5.19
C LEU A 54 15.63 -5.71 -6.38
N PRO A 55 14.74 -6.69 -6.58
CA PRO A 55 14.79 -7.57 -7.73
C PRO A 55 14.65 -6.77 -9.03
N PRO A 56 15.29 -7.22 -10.13
CA PRO A 56 15.16 -6.57 -11.42
C PRO A 56 13.69 -6.57 -11.86
N ILE A 57 13.26 -5.44 -12.42
CA ILE A 57 11.90 -5.29 -12.94
C ILE A 57 11.78 -6.16 -14.20
N THR A 58 10.96 -7.21 -14.13
CA THR A 58 10.64 -8.03 -15.29
C THR A 58 9.47 -7.39 -16.04
N PRO A 59 9.52 -7.23 -17.37
CA PRO A 59 8.39 -6.74 -18.14
C PRO A 59 7.18 -7.66 -17.97
N VAL A 60 5.99 -7.09 -17.96
CA VAL A 60 4.75 -7.85 -17.72
C VAL A 60 4.36 -8.57 -18.99
N ASP A 61 4.45 -9.89 -18.93
CA ASP A 61 3.79 -10.79 -19.88
C ASP A 61 2.46 -11.26 -19.26
N ALA A 62 1.35 -10.90 -19.90
CA ALA A 62 0.01 -11.27 -19.45
C ALA A 62 -0.21 -12.79 -19.40
N ALA A 63 0.47 -13.57 -20.25
CA ALA A 63 0.37 -15.03 -20.23
C ALA A 63 1.08 -15.64 -19.01
N ALA A 64 2.32 -15.20 -18.74
CA ALA A 64 3.06 -15.59 -17.55
C ALA A 64 2.34 -15.18 -16.25
N TRP A 65 1.82 -13.96 -16.20
CA TRP A 65 1.04 -13.46 -15.06
C TRP A 65 -0.23 -14.26 -14.81
N ARG A 66 -0.98 -14.58 -15.87
CA ARG A 66 -2.19 -15.41 -15.73
C ARG A 66 -1.85 -16.83 -15.29
N SER A 67 -0.78 -17.41 -15.82
CA SER A 67 -0.33 -18.76 -15.45
C SER A 67 0.08 -18.81 -13.98
N ALA A 68 0.92 -17.87 -13.54
CA ALA A 68 1.31 -17.76 -12.14
C ALA A 68 0.10 -17.50 -11.22
N ALA A 69 -0.84 -16.66 -11.65
CA ALA A 69 -2.06 -16.43 -10.88
C ALA A 69 -2.86 -17.72 -10.68
N VAL A 70 -3.05 -18.52 -11.72
CA VAL A 70 -3.75 -19.81 -11.63
C VAL A 70 -3.01 -20.79 -10.72
N GLU A 71 -1.68 -20.86 -10.83
CA GLU A 71 -0.85 -21.70 -9.95
C GLU A 71 -1.01 -21.33 -8.46
N GLN A 72 -1.22 -20.04 -8.15
CA GLN A 72 -1.45 -19.56 -6.80
C GLN A 72 -2.93 -19.56 -6.38
N GLY A 73 -3.86 -20.06 -7.21
CA GLY A 73 -5.28 -20.14 -6.88
C GLY A 73 -6.09 -18.87 -7.18
N LEU A 74 -5.63 -18.05 -8.13
CA LEU A 74 -6.35 -16.90 -8.66
C LEU A 74 -6.80 -17.15 -10.11
N ALA A 75 -8.06 -16.87 -10.39
CA ALA A 75 -8.62 -16.83 -11.74
C ALA A 75 -8.69 -15.36 -12.22
N LEU A 76 -7.63 -14.87 -12.87
CA LEU A 76 -7.60 -13.51 -13.43
C LEU A 76 -8.41 -13.41 -14.73
N THR A 77 -9.52 -12.67 -14.67
CA THR A 77 -10.38 -12.39 -15.81
C THR A 77 -9.89 -11.20 -16.64
N HIS A 78 -9.15 -10.27 -16.00
CA HIS A 78 -8.64 -9.08 -16.66
C HIS A 78 -7.23 -8.75 -16.20
N ILE A 79 -6.36 -8.44 -17.15
CA ILE A 79 -4.99 -7.95 -16.93
C ILE A 79 -4.79 -6.80 -17.91
N GLU A 80 -4.62 -5.59 -17.38
CA GLU A 80 -4.36 -4.38 -18.15
C GLU A 80 -2.96 -3.88 -17.82
N VAL A 81 -2.11 -3.78 -18.83
CA VAL A 81 -0.74 -3.28 -18.70
C VAL A 81 -0.69 -1.87 -19.28
N THR A 82 -0.30 -0.91 -18.45
CA THR A 82 -0.18 0.51 -18.83
C THR A 82 1.24 1.01 -18.54
N ALA A 83 1.55 2.22 -18.97
CA ALA A 83 2.81 2.88 -18.61
C ALA A 83 2.95 3.13 -17.09
N HIS A 84 1.83 3.20 -16.36
CA HIS A 84 1.81 3.53 -14.94
C HIS A 84 1.80 2.31 -14.02
N GLY A 85 1.53 1.12 -14.57
CA GLY A 85 1.44 -0.11 -13.79
C GLY A 85 0.56 -1.16 -14.45
N VAL A 86 0.28 -2.22 -13.68
CA VAL A 86 -0.63 -3.28 -14.09
C VAL A 86 -1.89 -3.21 -13.24
N THR A 87 -3.05 -3.43 -13.85
CA THR A 87 -4.30 -3.63 -13.14
C THR A 87 -4.80 -5.04 -13.41
N THR A 88 -5.08 -5.79 -12.35
CA THR A 88 -5.62 -7.15 -12.44
C THR A 88 -6.98 -7.23 -11.78
N ARG A 89 -7.92 -7.94 -12.41
CA ARG A 89 -9.20 -8.30 -11.81
C ARG A 89 -9.47 -9.79 -11.99
N GLY A 90 -10.18 -10.38 -11.05
CA GLY A 90 -10.49 -11.80 -11.10
C GLY A 90 -11.14 -12.31 -9.84
N GLU A 91 -10.97 -13.60 -9.61
CA GLU A 91 -11.41 -14.28 -8.40
C GLU A 91 -10.21 -14.94 -7.71
N ALA A 92 -10.22 -14.96 -6.39
CA ALA A 92 -9.28 -15.69 -5.56
C ALA A 92 -10.01 -16.77 -4.78
N ALA A 93 -9.42 -17.98 -4.74
CA ALA A 93 -9.96 -19.09 -3.97
C ALA A 93 -9.91 -18.84 -2.46
N SER A 94 -8.92 -18.05 -2.01
CA SER A 94 -8.76 -17.64 -0.61
C SER A 94 -7.98 -16.32 -0.50
N PRO A 95 -7.96 -15.66 0.67
CA PRO A 95 -7.11 -14.49 0.89
C PRO A 95 -5.61 -14.82 0.77
N GLU A 96 -5.20 -16.03 1.16
CA GLU A 96 -3.80 -16.49 1.12
C GLU A 96 -3.30 -16.60 -0.33
N ALA A 97 -4.16 -17.07 -1.24
CA ALA A 97 -3.87 -17.12 -2.67
C ALA A 97 -3.35 -15.77 -3.21
N PHE A 98 -4.03 -14.67 -2.86
CA PHE A 98 -3.58 -13.33 -3.22
C PHE A 98 -2.21 -12.98 -2.62
N GLY A 99 -1.97 -13.34 -1.36
CA GLY A 99 -0.68 -13.12 -0.71
C GLY A 99 0.47 -13.86 -1.38
N ASP A 100 0.23 -15.10 -1.83
CA ASP A 100 1.22 -15.92 -2.53
C ASP A 100 1.50 -15.38 -3.94
N PHE A 101 0.46 -14.96 -4.66
CA PHE A 101 0.62 -14.27 -5.94
C PHE A 101 1.35 -12.93 -5.79
N ALA A 102 1.04 -12.15 -4.76
CA ALA A 102 1.72 -10.88 -4.50
C ALA A 102 3.21 -11.10 -4.18
N ARG A 103 3.56 -12.20 -3.49
CA ARG A 103 4.95 -12.59 -3.26
C ARG A 103 5.66 -12.97 -4.56
N TRP A 104 5.01 -13.76 -5.41
CA TRP A 104 5.52 -14.08 -6.74
C TRP A 104 5.76 -12.80 -7.57
N ALA A 105 4.80 -11.87 -7.59
CA ALA A 105 4.93 -10.60 -8.30
C ALA A 105 6.09 -9.75 -7.76
N ALA A 106 6.26 -9.72 -6.43
CA ALA A 106 7.37 -9.00 -5.79
C ALA A 106 8.74 -9.55 -6.19
N GLN A 107 8.87 -10.88 -6.35
CA GLN A 107 10.10 -11.50 -6.87
C GLN A 107 10.43 -11.06 -8.30
N HIS A 108 9.44 -10.62 -9.06
CA HIS A 108 9.57 -10.10 -10.42
C HIS A 108 9.62 -8.56 -10.47
N GLY A 109 9.75 -7.91 -9.31
CA GLY A 109 9.87 -6.46 -9.19
C GLY A 109 8.54 -5.72 -9.23
N TRP A 110 7.40 -6.38 -8.97
CA TRP A 110 6.07 -5.77 -8.98
C TRP A 110 5.41 -5.79 -7.61
N TRP A 111 4.89 -4.64 -7.18
CA TRP A 111 4.32 -4.47 -5.84
C TRP A 111 2.86 -4.06 -5.93
N ALA A 112 1.99 -4.75 -5.17
CA ALA A 112 0.59 -4.35 -5.04
C ALA A 112 0.49 -3.07 -4.21
N VAL A 113 0.23 -1.94 -4.87
CA VAL A 113 0.11 -0.61 -4.21
C VAL A 113 -1.32 -0.31 -3.77
N SER A 114 -2.30 -0.95 -4.41
CA SER A 114 -3.69 -0.95 -3.96
C SER A 114 -4.33 -2.28 -4.32
N TRP A 115 -5.20 -2.77 -3.44
CA TRP A 115 -5.92 -4.01 -3.66
C TRP A 115 -7.22 -4.02 -2.86
N GLN A 116 -8.17 -4.80 -3.34
CA GLN A 116 -9.45 -5.03 -2.71
C GLN A 116 -9.84 -6.50 -2.90
N LEU A 117 -10.21 -7.14 -1.80
CA LEU A 117 -10.86 -8.45 -1.81
C LEU A 117 -12.27 -8.30 -1.26
N GLU A 118 -13.26 -8.78 -2.03
CA GLU A 118 -14.67 -8.75 -1.64
C GLU A 118 -15.25 -10.16 -1.72
N ARG A 119 -15.99 -10.57 -0.69
CA ARG A 119 -16.65 -11.87 -0.68
C ARG A 119 -17.87 -11.85 -1.60
N ARG A 120 -17.88 -12.71 -2.63
CA ARG A 120 -19.06 -13.00 -3.44
C ARG A 120 -19.87 -14.15 -2.86
N GLU A 121 -21.13 -14.24 -3.28
CA GLU A 121 -21.96 -15.41 -3.05
C GLU A 121 -21.25 -16.66 -3.58
N GLY A 122 -21.20 -17.74 -2.79
CA GLY A 122 -20.56 -19.01 -3.20
C GLY A 122 -19.09 -19.19 -2.77
N GLN A 123 -18.63 -18.47 -1.74
CA GLN A 123 -17.29 -18.59 -1.15
C GLN A 123 -16.10 -18.09 -1.99
N SER A 124 -16.32 -17.60 -3.22
CA SER A 124 -15.26 -16.95 -3.99
C SER A 124 -15.01 -15.50 -3.52
N LEU A 125 -13.77 -15.05 -3.67
CA LEU A 125 -13.37 -13.67 -3.36
C LEU A 125 -13.11 -12.93 -4.67
N ALA A 126 -13.89 -11.90 -4.96
CA ALA A 126 -13.58 -10.98 -6.05
C ALA A 126 -12.32 -10.19 -5.71
N LEU A 127 -11.37 -10.15 -6.64
CA LEU A 127 -10.10 -9.45 -6.50
C LEU A 127 -10.01 -8.31 -7.52
N ALA A 128 -9.58 -7.14 -7.05
CA ALA A 128 -9.03 -6.08 -7.87
C ALA A 128 -7.70 -5.62 -7.27
N ALA A 129 -6.65 -5.52 -8.07
CA ALA A 129 -5.33 -5.08 -7.60
C ALA A 129 -4.63 -4.20 -8.64
N HIS A 130 -3.90 -3.21 -8.16
CA HIS A 130 -3.03 -2.35 -8.94
C HIS A 130 -1.58 -2.55 -8.51
N TRP A 131 -0.72 -2.72 -9.50
CA TRP A 131 0.67 -3.13 -9.34
C TRP A 131 1.61 -2.08 -9.93
N ARG A 132 2.68 -1.73 -9.20
CA ARG A 132 3.72 -0.84 -9.70
C ARG A 132 5.10 -1.46 -9.54
N SER A 133 5.97 -1.20 -10.50
CA SER A 133 7.35 -1.70 -10.50
C SER A 133 8.34 -0.76 -9.78
N GLN A 134 8.01 0.53 -9.72
CA GLN A 134 8.69 1.52 -8.91
C GLN A 134 7.72 1.92 -7.79
N LEU A 135 8.00 1.51 -6.55
CA LEU A 135 7.55 2.33 -5.43
C LEU A 135 8.28 3.66 -5.64
N GLU A 136 7.53 4.74 -5.91
CA GLU A 136 8.11 6.07 -6.03
C GLU A 136 9.05 6.28 -4.85
N MET A 137 10.35 6.36 -5.13
CA MET A 137 11.28 6.91 -4.17
C MET A 137 10.76 8.34 -3.95
N PRO A 138 10.42 8.76 -2.72
CA PRO A 138 10.07 10.15 -2.48
C PRO A 138 11.20 10.98 -3.10
N GLY A 139 10.83 11.86 -4.03
CA GLY A 139 11.78 12.49 -4.93
C GLY A 139 13.02 12.96 -4.18
N SER A 140 14.16 12.34 -4.49
CA SER A 140 15.47 12.90 -4.16
C SER A 140 15.62 14.16 -5.01
N GLY A 141 15.08 15.26 -4.52
CA GLY A 141 15.13 16.55 -5.18
C GLY A 141 15.27 17.68 -4.17
N PRO A 142 16.16 18.63 -4.45
CA PRO A 142 17.57 18.44 -4.70
C PRO A 142 18.33 18.34 -3.37
N GLU A 143 19.49 17.68 -3.40
CA GLU A 143 20.54 17.92 -2.42
C GLU A 143 20.97 19.39 -2.55
N SER A 144 20.27 20.29 -1.84
CA SER A 144 20.78 21.63 -1.53
C SER A 144 21.91 21.47 -0.53
N GLY A 145 23.03 20.91 -1.00
CA GLY A 145 24.30 21.06 -0.31
C GLY A 145 24.55 22.56 -0.15
N PRO A 146 24.91 23.05 1.05
CA PRO A 146 25.33 24.43 1.17
C PRO A 146 26.55 24.58 0.28
N ALA A 147 26.42 25.37 -0.78
CA ALA A 147 27.55 25.93 -1.49
C ALA A 147 28.29 26.84 -0.48
N SER A 148 29.15 26.20 0.31
CA SER A 148 30.18 26.84 1.10
C SER A 148 31.03 27.62 0.13
N LYS A 149 30.72 28.91 0.04
CA LYS A 149 31.55 29.94 -0.57
C LYS A 149 32.78 30.12 0.32
N PRO A 150 34.02 30.05 -0.19
CA PRO A 150 35.10 30.80 0.39
C PRO A 150 35.57 31.89 -0.58
N ALA A 151 35.57 33.10 -0.03
CA ALA A 151 36.53 34.18 -0.26
C ALA A 151 37.02 34.46 -1.70
N SER A 152 36.45 35.53 -2.27
CA SER A 152 37.19 36.76 -2.62
C SER A 152 38.67 36.57 -2.98
N GLY A 153 38.94 36.24 -4.24
CA GLY A 153 40.25 36.39 -4.84
C GLY A 153 40.44 37.82 -5.33
N ALA A 154 41.08 38.64 -4.51
CA ALA A 154 41.74 39.86 -4.96
C ALA A 154 43.20 39.80 -4.48
N GLU A 155 44.10 40.00 -5.44
CA GLU A 155 45.42 40.62 -5.26
C GLU A 155 46.57 39.72 -4.75
N SER A 156 47.37 39.19 -5.69
CA SER A 156 48.81 39.53 -5.86
C SER A 156 49.57 38.42 -6.61
N ALA A 157 50.11 38.78 -7.78
CA ALA A 157 51.30 38.15 -8.39
C ALA A 157 52.58 38.73 -7.71
N PRO A 158 53.84 38.38 -8.06
CA PRO A 158 54.37 37.41 -9.04
C PRO A 158 55.56 36.55 -8.47
N LEU A 159 56.37 35.96 -9.36
CA LEU A 159 57.60 35.11 -9.24
C LEU A 159 57.31 33.61 -9.44
N GLY A 160 57.83 32.90 -10.45
CA GLY A 160 58.89 33.18 -11.42
C GLY A 160 59.93 32.06 -11.39
N ASN A 161 59.80 31.06 -12.28
CA ASN A 161 60.88 30.17 -12.75
C ASN A 161 60.34 28.98 -13.58
N THR A 162 60.01 29.23 -14.86
CA THR A 162 59.96 28.14 -15.85
C THR A 162 61.19 28.24 -16.73
N VAL A 163 62.15 27.33 -16.49
CA VAL A 163 63.30 27.08 -17.35
C VAL A 163 62.78 26.35 -18.59
N THR A 164 62.98 26.95 -19.76
CA THR A 164 62.73 26.34 -21.07
C THR A 164 63.91 25.45 -21.43
N ALA A 165 63.67 24.15 -21.57
CA ALA A 165 64.56 23.22 -22.25
C ALA A 165 63.81 22.68 -23.46
N THR A 166 64.19 23.11 -24.66
CA THR A 166 63.76 22.47 -25.91
C THR A 166 64.92 22.52 -26.90
N GLU A 167 65.68 21.45 -26.84
CA GLU A 167 66.16 20.60 -27.94
C GLU A 167 66.55 21.22 -29.29
N SER A 168 67.79 20.88 -29.65
CA SER A 168 68.52 21.09 -30.89
C SER A 168 67.84 20.58 -32.15
N ARG A 169 67.84 21.40 -33.22
CA ARG A 169 68.39 21.01 -34.52
C ARG A 169 68.71 22.21 -35.40
#